data_AF-A0A8J7LVS7-F1
#
_entry.id   AF-A0A8J7LVS7-F1
#
_cell.length_a   1.000
_cell.length_b   1.000
_cell.length_c   1.000
_cell.angle_alpha   90.00
_cell.angle_beta   90.00
_cell.angle_gamma   90.00
#
_symmetry.space_group_name_H-M   'P 1'
#
loop_
_entity.id
_entity.type
_entity.pdbx_description
1 polymer ?
#
loop_
_entity_poly.entity_id
_entity_poly.type
_entity_poly.pdbx_seq_one_letter_code
_entity_poly.pdbx_strand_id
1 'polypeptide(L)'
;MKKAITLMFIFAALGSRPATAVDQSICNEGSEIFSYPTGQLQSCILRDYYYAGSVPCNQYSPITFYENGSLKRCVLSDFYYHGDLVCNQLGAIQFFRSGKLEECQLRDALTVDGTSCDQFQSITFYENGKLKACGTPH
;
A
#
# COMPACT_ATOMS: atom_id res chain seq x y z
N MET A 1 39.51 3.19 49.02
CA MET A 1 38.39 4.02 48.52
C MET A 1 37.71 3.28 47.38
N LYS A 2 36.55 2.67 47.61
CA LYS A 2 35.82 1.87 46.60
C LYS A 2 34.87 2.80 45.85
N LYS A 3 35.14 3.07 44.56
CA LYS A 3 34.25 3.87 43.71
C LYS A 3 33.10 2.97 43.23
N ALA A 4 31.89 3.25 43.70
CA ALA A 4 30.68 2.65 43.17
C ALA A 4 30.36 3.30 41.82
N ILE A 5 30.34 2.50 40.75
CA ILE A 5 29.90 2.93 39.42
C ILE A 5 28.41 2.57 39.32
N THR A 6 27.55 3.58 39.38
CA THR A 6 26.11 3.42 39.18
C THR A 6 25.84 3.25 37.69
N LEU A 7 25.46 2.05 37.26
CA LEU A 7 24.96 1.80 35.90
C LEU A 7 23.56 2.43 35.75
N MET A 8 23.46 3.46 34.91
CA MET A 8 22.19 4.08 34.55
C MET A 8 21.62 3.33 33.34
N PHE A 9 20.66 2.42 33.57
CA PHE A 9 19.91 1.76 32.50
C PHE A 9 18.95 2.76 31.86
N ILE A 10 19.31 3.28 30.69
CA ILE A 10 18.42 4.06 29.84
C ILE A 10 17.46 3.06 29.17
N PHE A 11 16.25 2.94 29.72
CA PHE A 11 15.14 2.28 29.03
C PHE A 11 14.75 3.15 27.84
N ALA A 12 15.21 2.79 26.64
CA ALA A 12 14.68 3.33 25.40
C ALA A 12 13.26 2.81 25.22
N ALA A 13 12.27 3.58 25.67
CA ALA A 13 10.88 3.36 25.33
C ALA A 13 10.74 3.55 23.80
N LEU A 14 10.69 2.45 23.05
CA LEU A 14 10.19 2.44 21.69
C LEU A 14 8.70 2.77 21.74
N GLY A 15 8.39 4.07 21.80
CA GLY A 15 7.04 4.55 21.58
C GLY A 15 6.61 4.14 20.18
N SER A 16 5.59 3.29 20.09
CA SER A 16 4.85 3.05 18.85
C SER A 16 4.34 4.41 18.38
N ARG A 17 4.93 4.97 17.33
CA ARG A 17 4.40 6.16 16.67
C ARG A 17 2.93 5.84 16.31
N PRO A 18 1.95 6.63 16.77
CA PRO A 18 0.60 6.48 16.25
C PRO A 18 0.71 6.59 14.73
N ALA A 19 0.19 5.60 14.02
CA ALA A 19 0.07 5.68 12.58
C ALA A 19 -0.65 7.01 12.28
N THR A 20 0.05 7.94 11.63
CA THR A 20 -0.53 9.21 11.25
C THR A 20 -1.76 8.89 10.41
N ALA A 21 -2.94 9.13 10.97
CA ALA A 21 -4.18 8.84 10.27
C ALA A 21 -4.18 9.67 8.99
N VAL A 22 -4.37 9.01 7.84
CA VAL A 22 -4.48 9.70 6.57
C VAL A 22 -5.75 10.56 6.62
N ASP A 23 -5.62 11.84 6.36
CA ASP A 23 -6.73 12.79 6.37
C ASP A 23 -7.04 13.32 4.96
N GLN A 24 -8.13 14.07 4.87
CA GLN A 24 -8.66 14.64 3.62
C GLN A 24 -7.75 15.65 2.91
N SER A 25 -6.64 16.09 3.52
CA SER A 25 -5.71 17.06 2.91
C SER A 25 -5.00 16.55 1.64
N ILE A 26 -5.02 15.23 1.40
CA ILE A 26 -4.48 14.59 0.19
C ILE A 26 -5.49 14.59 -0.97
N CYS A 27 -6.76 14.90 -0.69
CA CYS A 27 -7.84 14.80 -1.66
C CYS A 27 -7.90 16.03 -2.56
N ASN A 28 -8.24 15.81 -3.83
CA ASN A 28 -8.41 16.86 -4.82
C ASN A 28 -9.61 17.74 -4.45
N GLU A 29 -9.44 19.05 -4.59
CA GLU A 29 -10.50 20.01 -4.31
C GLU A 29 -11.72 19.74 -5.20
N GLY A 30 -12.91 19.74 -4.59
CA GLY A 30 -14.16 19.48 -5.28
C GLY A 30 -14.43 18.00 -5.63
N SER A 31 -13.52 17.07 -5.30
CA SER A 31 -13.79 15.64 -5.43
C SER A 31 -14.68 15.11 -4.31
N GLU A 32 -15.42 14.03 -4.58
CA GLU A 32 -16.15 13.31 -3.54
C GLU A 32 -15.18 12.68 -2.53
N ILE A 33 -15.46 12.90 -1.25
CA ILE A 33 -14.69 12.33 -0.13
C ILE A 33 -15.62 11.39 0.63
N PHE A 34 -15.20 10.13 0.74
CA PHE A 34 -15.88 9.13 1.55
C PHE A 34 -15.09 8.91 2.83
N SER A 35 -15.79 8.87 3.96
CA SER A 35 -15.20 8.64 5.28
C SER A 35 -15.92 7.50 6.00
N TYR A 36 -15.17 6.76 6.81
CA TYR A 36 -15.74 5.80 7.75
C TYR A 36 -16.54 6.52 8.85
N PRO A 37 -17.44 5.82 9.58
CA PRO A 37 -18.16 6.40 10.72
C PRO A 37 -17.23 6.95 11.83
N THR A 38 -16.00 6.42 11.91
CA THR A 38 -14.94 6.90 12.81
C THR A 38 -14.30 8.22 12.37
N GLY A 39 -14.68 8.77 11.22
CA GLY A 39 -14.15 10.00 10.65
C GLY A 39 -12.86 9.82 9.85
N GLN A 40 -12.33 8.60 9.75
CA GLN A 40 -11.14 8.32 8.95
C GLN A 40 -11.46 8.32 7.46
N LEU A 41 -10.50 8.78 6.64
CA LEU A 41 -10.63 8.78 5.19
C LEU A 41 -10.79 7.35 4.67
N GLN A 42 -11.86 7.12 3.91
CA GLN A 42 -12.08 5.85 3.21
C GLN A 42 -11.58 5.94 1.76
N SER A 43 -12.01 6.96 1.00
CA SER A 43 -11.57 7.14 -0.38
C SER A 43 -11.80 8.55 -0.88
N CYS A 44 -10.96 8.97 -1.83
CA CYS A 44 -11.15 10.20 -2.61
C CYS A 44 -10.32 10.12 -3.91
N ILE A 45 -10.40 11.18 -4.72
CA ILE A 45 -9.45 11.42 -5.81
C ILE A 45 -8.25 12.17 -5.22
N LEU A 46 -7.03 11.74 -5.50
CA LEU A 46 -5.82 12.41 -5.02
C LEU A 46 -5.63 13.79 -5.69
N ARG A 47 -5.21 14.80 -4.93
CA ARG A 47 -4.80 16.11 -5.47
C ARG A 47 -3.45 16.03 -6.19
N ASP A 48 -2.48 15.42 -5.51
CA ASP A 48 -1.08 15.33 -5.91
C ASP A 48 -0.61 13.87 -5.86
N TYR A 49 0.63 13.62 -6.29
CA TYR A 49 1.27 12.33 -6.08
C TYR A 49 1.32 12.03 -4.58
N TYR A 50 1.02 10.80 -4.20
CA TYR A 50 0.96 10.40 -2.80
C TYR A 50 1.73 9.11 -2.56
N TYR A 51 2.61 9.11 -1.57
CA TYR A 51 3.34 7.92 -1.15
C TYR A 51 2.66 7.30 0.08
N ALA A 52 1.96 6.19 -0.14
CA ALA A 52 1.45 5.37 0.94
C ALA A 52 2.55 4.40 1.40
N GLY A 53 3.44 4.89 2.27
CA GLY A 53 4.68 4.17 2.58
C GLY A 53 5.61 4.18 1.37
N SER A 54 5.91 2.99 0.82
CA SER A 54 6.72 2.85 -0.40
C SER A 54 5.91 2.76 -1.69
N VAL A 55 4.57 2.80 -1.61
CA VAL A 55 3.70 2.67 -2.79
C VAL A 55 3.49 4.05 -3.43
N PRO A 56 3.95 4.27 -4.68
CA PRO A 56 3.81 5.55 -5.36
C PRO A 56 2.43 5.65 -6.03
N CYS A 57 1.49 6.39 -5.43
CA CYS A 57 0.14 6.57 -5.96
C CYS A 57 0.03 7.84 -6.82
N ASN A 58 -0.68 7.72 -7.95
CA ASN A 58 -0.80 8.74 -8.98
C ASN A 58 -1.73 9.89 -8.59
N GLN A 59 -1.31 11.11 -8.92
CA GLN A 59 -2.16 12.29 -8.80
C GLN A 59 -3.43 12.15 -9.64
N TYR A 60 -4.49 12.84 -9.22
CA TYR A 60 -5.80 12.86 -9.89
C TYR A 60 -6.41 11.47 -10.12
N SER A 61 -5.96 10.46 -9.37
CA SER A 61 -6.44 9.09 -9.45
C SER A 61 -7.10 8.67 -8.14
N PRO A 62 -8.03 7.68 -8.17
CA PRO A 62 -8.70 7.21 -6.97
C PRO A 62 -7.73 6.51 -6.02
N ILE A 63 -7.90 6.77 -4.73
CA ILE A 63 -7.24 6.06 -3.64
C ILE A 63 -8.28 5.57 -2.64
N THR A 64 -8.06 4.39 -2.07
CA THR A 64 -8.90 3.83 -1.01
C THR A 64 -8.03 3.28 0.10
N PHE A 65 -8.48 3.50 1.34
CA PHE A 65 -7.86 3.02 2.56
C PHE A 65 -8.80 2.07 3.30
N TYR A 66 -8.23 1.25 4.17
CA TYR A 66 -8.97 0.59 5.24
C TYR A 66 -9.15 1.54 6.43
N GLU A 67 -10.10 1.24 7.32
CA GLU A 67 -10.39 2.04 8.53
C GLU A 67 -9.24 2.08 9.57
N ASN A 68 -8.12 1.39 9.35
CA ASN A 68 -6.91 1.56 10.15
C ASN A 68 -5.89 2.49 9.46
N GLY A 69 -6.27 3.15 8.37
CA GLY A 69 -5.42 4.00 7.55
C GLY A 69 -4.48 3.27 6.60
N SER A 70 -4.47 1.92 6.56
CA SER A 70 -3.62 1.21 5.61
C SER A 70 -4.16 1.33 4.19
N LEU A 71 -3.26 1.43 3.20
CA LEU A 71 -3.63 1.48 1.80
C LEU A 71 -4.40 0.21 1.41
N LYS A 72 -5.56 0.38 0.77
CA LYS A 72 -6.31 -0.72 0.16
C LYS A 72 -6.09 -0.78 -1.34
N ARG A 73 -6.17 0.36 -2.04
CA ARG A 73 -6.06 0.43 -3.50
C ARG A 73 -5.61 1.81 -3.95
N CYS A 74 -4.76 1.88 -4.97
CA CYS A 74 -4.56 3.10 -5.75
C CYS A 74 -4.15 2.78 -7.20
N VAL A 75 -4.04 3.81 -8.03
CA VAL A 75 -3.35 3.74 -9.33
C VAL A 75 -1.91 4.15 -9.11
N LEU A 76 -0.96 3.36 -9.62
CA LEU A 76 0.46 3.63 -9.46
C LEU A 76 0.93 4.81 -10.33
N SER A 77 1.80 5.68 -9.81
CA SER A 77 2.47 6.72 -10.61
C SER A 77 3.77 6.26 -11.25
N ASP A 78 4.37 5.20 -10.72
CA ASP A 78 5.62 4.60 -11.18
C ASP A 78 5.56 3.08 -10.90
N PHE A 79 6.52 2.32 -11.42
CA PHE A 79 6.63 0.90 -11.13
C PHE A 79 6.71 0.62 -9.63
N TYR A 80 6.03 -0.43 -9.20
CA TYR A 80 6.15 -0.94 -7.84
C TYR A 80 6.77 -2.33 -7.83
N TYR A 81 7.81 -2.50 -7.01
CA TYR A 81 8.59 -3.72 -6.93
C TYR A 81 8.19 -4.54 -5.70
N HIS A 82 7.82 -5.80 -5.91
CA HIS A 82 7.49 -6.74 -4.86
C HIS A 82 8.26 -8.06 -5.06
N GLY A 83 9.50 -8.09 -4.56
CA GLY A 83 10.43 -9.16 -4.90
C GLY A 83 10.74 -9.13 -6.40
N ASP A 84 10.58 -10.27 -7.07
CA ASP A 84 10.80 -10.40 -8.52
C ASP A 84 9.59 -9.91 -9.35
N LEU A 85 8.46 -9.64 -8.70
CA LEU A 85 7.25 -9.14 -9.35
C LEU A 85 7.31 -7.63 -9.51
N VAL A 86 7.06 -7.14 -10.72
CA VAL A 86 6.97 -5.71 -11.00
C VAL A 86 5.57 -5.33 -11.45
N CYS A 87 4.91 -4.47 -10.68
CA CYS A 87 3.63 -3.88 -11.01
C CYS A 87 3.83 -2.67 -11.94
N ASN A 88 3.01 -2.58 -12.97
CA ASN A 88 3.11 -1.59 -14.03
C ASN A 88 2.78 -0.17 -13.53
N GLN A 89 3.53 0.82 -14.02
CA GLN A 89 3.17 2.23 -13.87
C GLN A 89 1.77 2.48 -14.47
N LEU A 90 1.00 3.38 -13.85
CA LEU A 90 -0.40 3.66 -14.20
C LEU A 90 -1.35 2.44 -14.07
N GLY A 91 -0.85 1.30 -13.58
CA GLY A 91 -1.65 0.13 -13.25
C GLY A 91 -2.33 0.27 -11.89
N ALA A 92 -3.47 -0.38 -11.72
CA ALA A 92 -4.09 -0.54 -10.41
C ALA A 92 -3.26 -1.47 -9.53
N ILE A 93 -3.15 -1.15 -8.24
CA ILE A 93 -2.57 -2.00 -7.20
C ILE A 93 -3.51 -2.09 -6.02
N GLN A 94 -3.57 -3.26 -5.39
CA GLN A 94 -4.42 -3.56 -4.24
C GLN A 94 -3.66 -4.33 -3.18
N PHE A 95 -4.01 -4.09 -1.93
CA PHE A 95 -3.42 -4.74 -0.78
C PHE A 95 -4.51 -5.25 0.15
N PHE A 96 -4.21 -6.38 0.80
CA PHE A 96 -4.96 -6.83 1.95
C PHE A 96 -4.78 -5.86 3.12
N ARG A 97 -5.68 -5.93 4.12
CA ARG A 97 -5.59 -5.11 5.33
C ARG A 97 -4.26 -5.30 6.09
N SER A 98 -3.64 -6.48 5.97
CA SER A 98 -2.31 -6.78 6.52
C SER A 98 -1.16 -6.06 5.83
N GLY A 99 -1.39 -5.41 4.69
CA GLY A 99 -0.38 -4.75 3.87
C GLY A 99 0.29 -5.67 2.84
N LYS A 100 -0.13 -6.94 2.75
CA LYS A 100 0.33 -7.86 1.70
C LYS A 100 -0.32 -7.54 0.36
N LEU A 101 0.43 -7.73 -0.73
CA LEU A 101 -0.06 -7.53 -2.09
C LEU A 101 -1.24 -8.48 -2.36
N GLU A 102 -2.38 -7.91 -2.78
CA GLU A 102 -3.56 -8.67 -3.19
C GLU A 102 -3.63 -8.76 -4.71
N GLU A 103 -3.48 -7.64 -5.40
CA GLU A 103 -3.58 -7.58 -6.86
C GLU A 103 -2.69 -6.48 -7.41
N CYS A 104 -2.10 -6.69 -8.59
CA CYS A 104 -1.66 -5.57 -9.41
C CYS A 104 -1.64 -5.91 -10.90
N GLN A 105 -1.57 -4.90 -11.75
CA GLN A 105 -1.26 -5.10 -13.16
C GLN A 105 0.24 -5.35 -13.35
N LEU A 106 0.62 -6.41 -14.06
CA LEU A 106 2.00 -6.77 -14.32
C LEU A 106 2.68 -5.85 -15.35
N ARG A 107 3.95 -5.53 -15.14
CA ARG A 107 4.82 -4.92 -16.17
C ARG A 107 5.27 -5.96 -17.19
N ASP A 108 5.86 -7.06 -16.72
CA ASP A 108 6.39 -8.13 -17.57
C ASP A 108 5.65 -9.43 -17.32
N ALA A 109 5.77 -10.35 -18.28
CA ALA A 109 5.36 -11.72 -18.06
C ALA A 109 6.26 -12.39 -17.00
N LEU A 110 5.68 -13.23 -16.15
CA LEU A 110 6.43 -14.03 -15.19
C LEU A 110 5.76 -15.37 -14.89
N THR A 111 6.54 -16.31 -14.35
CA THR A 111 6.04 -17.61 -13.92
C THR A 111 5.99 -17.67 -12.40
N VAL A 112 4.81 -17.91 -11.84
CA VAL A 112 4.59 -18.12 -10.39
C VAL A 112 4.02 -19.50 -10.18
N ASP A 113 4.66 -20.31 -9.33
CA ASP A 113 4.21 -21.67 -9.00
C ASP A 113 3.93 -22.55 -10.25
N GLY A 114 4.73 -22.38 -11.31
CA GLY A 114 4.57 -23.10 -12.59
C GLY A 114 3.49 -22.54 -13.52
N THR A 115 2.78 -21.48 -13.12
CA THR A 115 1.78 -20.78 -13.94
C THR A 115 2.40 -19.58 -14.63
N SER A 116 2.26 -19.48 -15.95
CA SER A 116 2.69 -18.31 -16.73
C SER A 116 1.62 -17.22 -16.67
N CYS A 117 2.02 -16.01 -16.31
CA CYS A 117 1.19 -14.82 -16.32
C CYS A 117 1.75 -13.82 -17.31
N ASP A 118 0.91 -13.31 -18.20
CA ASP A 118 1.38 -12.42 -19.27
C ASP A 118 1.56 -10.98 -18.78
N GLN A 119 2.39 -10.23 -19.49
CA GLN A 119 2.56 -8.80 -19.29
C GLN A 119 1.22 -8.05 -19.40
N PHE A 120 1.08 -6.96 -18.63
CA PHE A 120 -0.09 -6.07 -18.59
C PHE A 120 -1.41 -6.71 -18.14
N GLN A 121 -1.41 -7.98 -17.73
CA GLN A 121 -2.54 -8.63 -17.08
C GLN A 121 -2.56 -8.36 -15.57
N SER A 122 -3.73 -8.47 -14.96
CA SER A 122 -3.83 -8.49 -13.50
C SER A 122 -3.31 -9.83 -12.98
N ILE A 123 -2.51 -9.77 -11.93
CA ILE A 123 -2.14 -10.92 -11.10
C ILE A 123 -2.77 -10.74 -9.73
N THR A 124 -3.36 -11.80 -9.18
CA THR A 124 -4.03 -11.79 -7.88
C THR A 124 -3.48 -12.89 -6.99
N PHE A 125 -3.35 -12.60 -5.70
CA PHE A 125 -2.84 -13.50 -4.68
C PHE A 125 -3.88 -13.77 -3.61
N TYR A 126 -3.67 -14.87 -2.88
CA TYR A 126 -4.24 -15.04 -1.55
C TYR A 126 -3.37 -14.31 -0.51
N GLU A 127 -3.93 -13.99 0.65
CA GLU A 127 -3.18 -13.31 1.73
C GLU A 127 -2.01 -14.14 2.30
N ASN A 128 -1.96 -15.45 2.02
CA ASN A 128 -0.80 -16.29 2.33
C ASN A 128 0.33 -16.17 1.29
N GLY A 129 0.18 -15.35 0.25
CA GLY A 129 1.15 -15.12 -0.82
C GLY A 129 1.07 -16.09 -2.00
N LYS A 130 0.19 -17.09 -1.95
CA LYS A 130 0.01 -18.03 -3.08
C LYS A 130 -0.71 -17.35 -4.25
N LEU A 131 -0.32 -17.71 -5.47
CA LEU A 131 -1.03 -17.29 -6.67
C LEU A 131 -2.49 -17.73 -6.61
N LYS A 132 -3.42 -16.80 -6.85
CA LYS A 132 -4.83 -17.09 -7.00
C LYS A 132 -5.20 -17.20 -8.48
N ALA A 133 -4.81 -16.21 -9.27
CA ALA A 133 -5.06 -16.17 -10.71
C ALA A 133 -4.19 -15.10 -11.38
N CYS A 134 -4.06 -15.18 -12.70
CA CYS A 134 -3.67 -14.05 -13.54
C CYS A 134 -4.49 -14.07 -14.84
N GLY A 135 -4.77 -12.88 -15.37
CA GLY A 135 -5.61 -12.74 -16.56
C GLY A 135 -6.03 -11.30 -16.81
N THR A 136 -6.84 -11.10 -17.86
CA THR A 136 -7.47 -9.80 -18.12
C THR A 136 -8.38 -9.43 -16.96
N PRO A 137 -8.31 -8.20 -16.42
CA PRO A 137 -9.28 -7.73 -15.44
C PRO A 137 -10.69 -7.83 -16.06
N HIS A 138 -11.62 -8.46 -15.35
CA HIS A 138 -13.02 -8.61 -15.75
C HIS A 138 -13.81 -7.30 -15.58
#